data_AF-A0A9W9YI01-F1
#
_entry.id   AF-A0A9W9YI01-F1
#
_cell.length_a   1.000
_cell.length_b   1.000
_cell.length_c   1.000
_cell.angle_alpha   90.00
_cell.angle_beta   90.00
_cell.angle_gamma   90.00
#
_symmetry.space_group_name_H-M   'P 1'
#
loop_
_entity.id
_entity.type
_entity.pdbx_description
1 polymer ?
#
loop_
_entity_poly.entity_id
_entity_poly.type
_entity_poly.pdbx_seq_one_letter_code
_entity_poly.pdbx_strand_id
1 'polypeptide(L)'
;MEKILMFVLLFGVVAVMGQNEGTCEIDAQTRYDCGWLGIDEATCSARDCCWDDTVSGGTPYCFFKGGIYYDGLCPVAPSERVECGQYGTTKEECLGKSCCWDESVPDAKWCFQQPEGEAMSCYLGYGISGTCKYVCNSGDDKNVQHARLWGTYLLLPKLLRE
;
A
#
# COMPACT_ATOMS: atom_id res chain seq x y z
N MET A 1 10.36 -17.37 7.97
CA MET A 1 11.14 -18.15 6.98
C MET A 1 11.30 -17.27 5.75
N GLU A 2 12.40 -16.54 5.71
CA GLU A 2 12.72 -15.51 4.73
C GLU A 2 13.23 -16.19 3.45
N LYS A 3 12.61 -15.94 2.29
CA LYS A 3 13.05 -16.51 1.01
C LYS A 3 14.13 -15.61 0.40
N ILE A 4 15.33 -15.67 0.96
CA ILE A 4 16.52 -14.98 0.43
C ILE A 4 16.98 -15.74 -0.83
N LEU A 5 16.88 -15.11 -2.01
CA LEU A 5 17.34 -15.69 -3.27
C LEU A 5 18.78 -15.25 -3.56
N MET A 6 19.74 -16.15 -3.34
CA MET A 6 21.16 -15.90 -3.63
C MET A 6 21.51 -16.30 -5.06
N PHE A 7 21.89 -15.34 -5.90
CA PHE A 7 22.54 -15.62 -7.17
C PHE A 7 24.05 -15.54 -6.99
N VAL A 8 24.73 -16.69 -7.05
CA VAL A 8 26.19 -16.76 -7.09
C VAL A 8 26.62 -16.51 -8.53
N LEU A 9 27.04 -15.28 -8.83
CA LEU A 9 27.72 -15.01 -10.10
C LEU A 9 29.10 -15.68 -10.02
N LEU A 10 29.54 -16.29 -11.12
CA LEU A 10 30.78 -17.10 -11.24
C LEU A 10 32.10 -16.38 -10.88
N PHE A 11 32.02 -15.15 -10.37
CA PHE A 11 33.12 -14.34 -9.86
C PHE A 11 33.00 -14.01 -8.36
N GLY A 12 32.32 -14.85 -7.56
CA GLY A 12 32.40 -14.81 -6.09
C GLY A 12 31.75 -13.60 -5.40
N VAL A 13 31.01 -12.77 -6.15
CA VAL A 13 30.20 -11.68 -5.56
C VAL A 13 28.79 -12.20 -5.33
N VAL A 14 28.38 -12.24 -4.06
CA VAL A 14 26.98 -12.48 -3.68
C VAL A 14 26.25 -11.14 -3.75
N ALA A 15 25.34 -11.00 -4.71
CA ALA A 15 24.41 -9.88 -4.71
C ALA A 15 23.27 -10.18 -3.73
N VAL A 16 23.19 -9.44 -2.62
CA VAL A 16 22.03 -9.44 -1.72
C VAL A 16 21.05 -8.41 -2.27
N MET A 17 19.99 -8.87 -2.96
CA MET A 17 18.89 -7.99 -3.33
C MET A 17 17.94 -7.90 -2.13
N GLY A 18 18.10 -6.85 -1.31
CA GLY A 18 17.17 -6.55 -0.21
C GLY A 18 15.82 -6.14 -0.79
N GLN A 19 14.75 -6.86 -0.43
CA GLN A 19 13.40 -6.37 -0.66
C GLN A 19 13.17 -5.18 0.28
N ASN A 20 12.65 -4.07 -0.25
CA ASN A 20 12.30 -2.90 0.54
C ASN A 20 11.11 -3.26 1.47
N GLU A 21 11.41 -3.82 2.62
CA GLU A 21 10.45 -4.11 3.67
C GLU A 21 10.07 -2.79 4.37
N GLY A 22 8.79 -2.42 4.33
CA GLY A 22 8.32 -1.18 4.92
C GLY A 22 8.53 -1.14 6.44
N THR A 23 8.48 0.06 7.03
CA THR A 23 8.70 0.26 8.47
C THR A 23 7.39 0.47 9.24
N CYS A 24 7.34 -0.01 10.49
CA CYS A 24 6.27 0.27 11.44
C CYS A 24 6.59 1.43 12.40
N GLU A 25 7.77 2.04 12.29
CA GLU A 25 8.18 3.20 13.08
C GLU A 25 7.55 4.48 12.53
N ILE A 26 6.23 4.61 12.73
CA ILE A 26 5.43 5.78 12.32
C ILE A 26 4.84 6.43 13.56
N ASP A 27 4.99 7.76 13.64
CA ASP A 27 4.37 8.58 14.67
C ASP A 27 2.85 8.36 14.71
N ALA A 28 2.32 8.05 15.89
CA ALA A 28 0.93 7.63 16.06
C ALA A 28 -0.10 8.64 15.52
N GLN A 29 0.20 9.94 15.54
CA GLN A 29 -0.70 10.99 15.07
C GLN A 29 -0.72 11.15 13.56
N THR A 30 0.21 10.51 12.86
CA THR A 30 0.35 10.57 11.40
C THR A 30 0.04 9.24 10.72
N ARG A 31 -0.38 8.24 11.49
CA ARG A 31 -0.81 6.93 10.99
C ARG A 31 -2.08 7.06 10.17
N TYR A 32 -2.16 6.25 9.13
CA TYR A 32 -3.36 6.06 8.31
C TYR A 32 -3.87 4.64 8.52
N ASP A 33 -5.19 4.49 8.62
CA ASP A 33 -5.84 3.20 8.79
C ASP A 33 -5.49 2.26 7.64
N CYS A 34 -4.91 1.11 7.99
CA CYS A 34 -4.82 -0.05 7.10
C CYS A 34 -5.92 -1.08 7.42
N GLY A 35 -6.92 -0.72 8.22
CA GLY A 35 -7.97 -1.63 8.64
C GLY A 35 -9.29 -0.91 8.85
N TRP A 36 -10.11 -1.45 9.72
CA TRP A 36 -11.37 -0.85 10.13
C TRP A 36 -11.44 -0.88 11.66
N LEU A 37 -12.38 -0.13 12.23
CA LEU A 37 -12.59 -0.13 13.67
C LEU A 37 -12.95 -1.55 14.16
N GLY A 38 -12.20 -2.06 15.13
CA GLY A 38 -12.41 -3.39 15.71
C GLY A 38 -11.76 -4.54 14.93
N ILE A 39 -10.95 -4.27 13.90
CA ILE A 39 -10.04 -5.28 13.33
C ILE A 39 -9.11 -5.84 14.41
N ASP A 40 -8.80 -7.13 14.36
CA ASP A 40 -7.83 -7.76 15.28
C ASP A 40 -6.40 -7.76 14.71
N GLU A 41 -5.41 -7.99 15.58
CA GLU A 41 -3.98 -8.01 15.25
C GLU A 41 -3.64 -9.04 14.16
N ALA A 42 -4.27 -10.21 14.21
CA ALA A 42 -4.01 -11.28 13.27
C ALA A 42 -4.44 -10.91 11.84
N THR A 43 -5.63 -10.33 11.70
CA THR A 43 -6.19 -9.86 10.44
C THR A 43 -5.41 -8.66 9.92
N CYS A 44 -5.02 -7.72 10.81
CA CYS A 44 -4.16 -6.60 10.42
C CYS A 44 -2.81 -7.06 9.87
N SER A 45 -2.18 -8.03 10.53
CA SER A 45 -0.90 -8.62 10.11
C SER A 45 -1.04 -9.37 8.79
N ALA A 46 -2.16 -10.10 8.59
CA ALA A 46 -2.46 -10.80 7.33
C ALA A 46 -2.65 -9.84 6.14
N ARG A 47 -3.01 -8.58 6.40
CA ARG A 47 -3.08 -7.49 5.42
C ARG A 47 -1.72 -6.84 5.14
N ASP A 48 -0.64 -7.38 5.69
CA ASP A 48 0.74 -6.86 5.59
C ASP A 48 0.90 -5.45 6.17
N CYS A 49 0.22 -5.19 7.30
CA CYS A 49 0.22 -3.91 7.98
C CYS A 49 0.81 -3.98 9.39
N CYS A 50 0.97 -2.81 10.01
CA CYS A 50 1.51 -2.67 11.35
C CYS A 50 0.39 -2.65 12.38
N TRP A 51 0.68 -3.23 13.55
CA TRP A 51 -0.21 -3.22 14.71
C TRP A 51 0.47 -2.52 15.88
N ASP A 52 -0.25 -1.62 16.55
CA ASP A 52 0.16 -1.01 17.82
C ASP A 52 -1.08 -0.55 18.61
N ASP A 53 -1.40 -1.28 19.67
CA ASP A 53 -2.49 -1.01 20.60
C ASP A 53 -2.01 -0.30 21.89
N THR A 54 -0.74 0.06 21.97
CA THR A 54 -0.15 0.71 23.16
C THR A 54 -0.47 2.20 23.24
N VAL A 55 -0.85 2.80 22.11
CA VAL A 55 -1.27 4.20 21.98
C VAL A 55 -2.79 4.32 22.03
N SER A 56 -3.29 5.44 22.54
CA SER A 56 -4.73 5.72 22.63
C SER A 56 -5.01 7.17 22.20
N GLY A 57 -6.28 7.51 21.93
CA GLY A 57 -6.66 8.86 21.51
C GLY A 57 -7.08 8.99 20.04
N GLY A 58 -7.73 7.95 19.48
CA GLY A 58 -8.27 7.99 18.12
C GLY A 58 -7.25 7.72 17.01
N THR A 59 -6.05 7.24 17.37
CA THR A 59 -5.04 6.79 16.41
C THR A 59 -5.33 5.37 15.93
N PRO A 60 -5.11 5.05 14.65
CA PRO A 60 -5.26 3.69 14.14
C PRO A 60 -4.36 2.68 14.86
N TYR A 61 -4.94 1.57 15.31
CA TYR A 61 -4.18 0.41 15.83
C TYR A 61 -3.59 -0.40 14.68
N CYS A 62 -4.37 -0.59 13.60
CA CYS A 62 -3.91 -1.19 12.37
C CYS A 62 -3.59 -0.10 11.33
N PHE A 63 -2.33 0.06 10.97
CA PHE A 63 -1.87 1.16 10.12
C PHE A 63 -0.90 0.70 9.04
N PHE A 64 -0.82 1.47 7.95
CA PHE A 64 0.06 1.15 6.83
C PHE A 64 1.54 1.23 7.22
N LYS A 65 2.37 0.35 6.64
CA LYS A 65 3.83 0.47 6.73
C LYS A 65 4.33 1.68 5.95
N GLY A 66 5.38 2.31 6.46
CA GLY A 66 6.07 3.41 5.80
C GLY A 66 7.06 2.90 4.77
N GLY A 67 7.23 3.62 3.65
CA GLY A 67 8.29 3.34 2.66
C GLY A 67 7.97 2.25 1.63
N ILE A 68 6.75 1.70 1.63
CA ILE A 68 6.23 0.77 0.60
C ILE A 68 4.93 1.30 0.00
N TYR A 69 4.50 0.75 -1.15
CA TYR A 69 3.23 1.10 -1.80
C TYR A 69 2.23 -0.07 -1.67
N TYR A 70 0.99 0.24 -1.32
CA TYR A 70 -0.12 -0.71 -1.28
C TYR A 70 -1.02 -0.49 -2.50
N ASP A 71 -1.10 -1.47 -3.39
CA ASP A 71 -2.00 -1.43 -4.55
C ASP A 71 -3.34 -2.09 -4.20
N GLY A 72 -4.37 -1.27 -4.00
CA GLY A 72 -5.76 -1.68 -3.77
C GLY A 72 -6.08 -2.21 -2.39
N LEU A 73 -5.24 -1.98 -1.38
CA LEU A 73 -5.57 -2.30 0.00
C LEU A 73 -6.36 -1.14 0.63
N CYS A 74 -7.66 -1.34 0.83
CA CYS A 74 -8.58 -0.32 1.34
C CYS A 74 -9.01 -0.60 2.78
N PRO A 75 -9.14 0.44 3.64
CA PRO A 75 -9.57 0.32 5.03
C PRO A 75 -11.10 0.23 5.16
N VAL A 76 -11.72 -0.84 4.63
CA VAL A 76 -13.18 -1.03 4.63
C VAL A 76 -13.55 -2.32 5.35
N ALA A 77 -14.46 -2.24 6.32
CA ALA A 77 -14.91 -3.39 7.08
C ALA A 77 -15.60 -4.42 6.15
N PRO A 78 -15.41 -5.74 6.36
CA PRO A 78 -16.01 -6.79 5.53
C PRO A 78 -17.52 -6.65 5.32
N SER A 79 -18.25 -6.21 6.34
CA SER A 79 -19.69 -5.98 6.29
C SER A 79 -20.11 -4.77 5.44
N GLU A 80 -19.22 -3.80 5.26
CA GLU A 80 -19.46 -2.56 4.51
C GLU A 80 -19.01 -2.66 3.06
N ARG A 81 -18.33 -3.74 2.68
CA ARG A 81 -17.85 -3.96 1.32
C ARG A 81 -19.01 -4.09 0.34
N VAL A 82 -18.94 -3.30 -0.72
CA VAL A 82 -19.81 -3.39 -1.90
C VAL A 82 -19.10 -4.21 -2.98
N GLU A 83 -19.77 -5.20 -3.53
CA GLU A 83 -19.19 -6.10 -4.55
C GLU A 83 -18.71 -5.32 -5.79
N CYS A 84 -17.50 -5.62 -6.25
CA CYS A 84 -16.98 -5.14 -7.53
C CYS A 84 -16.54 -6.28 -8.48
N GLY A 85 -16.30 -7.48 -7.93
CA GLY A 85 -15.89 -8.66 -8.66
C GLY A 85 -17.02 -9.62 -8.96
N GLN A 86 -16.68 -10.74 -9.59
CA GLN A 86 -17.48 -11.95 -9.51
C GLN A 86 -16.80 -12.91 -8.52
N TYR A 87 -17.55 -13.91 -8.04
CA TYR A 87 -16.95 -14.96 -7.23
C TYR A 87 -15.80 -15.64 -7.98
N GLY A 88 -14.63 -15.74 -7.34
CA GLY A 88 -13.43 -16.33 -7.93
C GLY A 88 -12.60 -15.41 -8.85
N THR A 89 -12.92 -14.11 -8.94
CA THR A 89 -12.04 -13.10 -9.58
C THR A 89 -10.66 -13.09 -8.93
N THR A 90 -9.59 -12.87 -9.70
CA THR A 90 -8.23 -12.73 -9.15
C THR A 90 -7.94 -11.33 -8.63
N LYS A 91 -6.87 -11.17 -7.83
CA LYS A 91 -6.39 -9.86 -7.40
C LYS A 91 -6.13 -8.94 -8.59
N GLU A 92 -5.42 -9.41 -9.60
CA GLU A 92 -5.05 -8.63 -10.78
C GLU A 92 -6.28 -8.18 -11.58
N GLU A 93 -7.26 -9.07 -11.75
CA GLU A 93 -8.53 -8.74 -12.41
C GLU A 93 -9.33 -7.71 -11.62
N CYS A 94 -9.32 -7.79 -10.29
CA CYS A 94 -9.98 -6.83 -9.43
C CYS A 94 -9.33 -5.44 -9.49
N LEU A 95 -8.01 -5.38 -9.35
CA LEU A 95 -7.24 -4.14 -9.45
C LEU A 95 -7.37 -3.52 -10.85
N GLY A 96 -7.45 -4.36 -11.89
CA GLY A 96 -7.70 -3.92 -13.27
C GLY A 96 -9.07 -3.26 -13.48
N LYS A 97 -10.04 -3.49 -12.58
CA LYS A 97 -11.33 -2.78 -12.52
C LYS A 97 -11.27 -1.51 -11.65
N SER A 98 -10.08 -1.11 -11.21
CA SER A 98 -9.88 -0.03 -10.24
C SER A 98 -10.64 -0.27 -8.93
N CYS A 99 -10.64 -1.51 -8.44
CA CYS A 99 -11.30 -1.90 -7.20
C CYS A 99 -10.31 -2.41 -6.15
N CYS A 100 -10.73 -2.39 -4.89
CA CYS A 100 -9.93 -2.83 -3.77
C CYS A 100 -9.91 -4.36 -3.69
N TRP A 101 -8.78 -4.91 -3.20
CA TRP A 101 -8.60 -6.33 -2.96
C TRP A 101 -8.21 -6.60 -1.50
N ASP A 102 -8.95 -7.49 -0.83
CA ASP A 102 -8.57 -8.03 0.47
C ASP A 102 -9.14 -9.43 0.73
N GLU A 103 -8.26 -10.43 0.72
CA GLU A 103 -8.54 -11.84 1.00
C GLU A 103 -8.26 -12.25 2.45
N SER A 104 -7.83 -11.33 3.32
CA SER A 104 -7.48 -11.63 4.72
C SER A 104 -8.67 -12.08 5.56
N VAL A 105 -9.90 -11.80 5.11
CA VAL A 105 -11.13 -12.19 5.79
C VAL A 105 -11.87 -13.27 4.98
N PRO A 106 -12.00 -14.49 5.52
CA PRO A 106 -12.80 -15.55 4.91
C PRO A 106 -14.27 -15.15 4.73
N ASP A 107 -14.94 -15.71 3.72
CA ASP A 107 -16.36 -15.51 3.42
C ASP A 107 -16.80 -14.04 3.19
N ALA A 108 -15.83 -13.12 3.06
CA ALA A 108 -16.07 -11.72 2.72
C ALA A 108 -15.98 -11.47 1.21
N LYS A 109 -16.39 -10.28 0.78
CA LYS A 109 -16.15 -9.80 -0.58
C LYS A 109 -14.68 -9.43 -0.70
N TRP A 110 -13.91 -10.21 -1.46
CA TRP A 110 -12.48 -9.95 -1.64
C TRP A 110 -12.22 -8.84 -2.66
N CYS A 111 -13.02 -8.77 -3.72
CA CYS A 111 -12.99 -7.67 -4.68
C CYS A 111 -14.15 -6.70 -4.44
N PHE A 112 -13.85 -5.50 -3.95
CA PHE A 112 -14.86 -4.55 -3.52
C PHE A 112 -14.59 -3.13 -4.00
N GLN A 113 -15.65 -2.32 -4.06
CA GLN A 113 -15.55 -0.93 -4.50
C GLN A 113 -14.66 -0.10 -3.57
N GLN A 114 -13.99 0.91 -4.12
CA GLN A 114 -13.27 1.89 -3.32
C GLN A 114 -14.27 2.70 -2.47
N PRO A 115 -13.91 3.10 -1.24
CA PRO A 115 -14.76 3.97 -0.44
C PRO A 115 -14.93 5.33 -1.14
N GLU A 116 -16.14 5.89 -1.05
CA GLU A 116 -16.41 7.25 -1.54
C GLU A 116 -15.78 8.29 -0.59
N GLY A 117 -14.82 9.07 -1.07
CA GLY A 117 -14.14 10.10 -0.27
C GLY A 117 -12.68 10.31 -0.68
N GLU A 118 -11.99 11.20 0.05
CA GLU A 118 -10.56 11.41 -0.15
C GLU A 118 -9.79 10.16 0.27
N ALA A 119 -9.02 9.57 -0.65
CA ALA A 119 -8.10 8.51 -0.29
C ALA A 119 -7.00 9.08 0.61
N MET A 120 -7.11 8.79 1.90
CA MET A 120 -6.16 9.25 2.90
C MET A 120 -4.92 8.35 2.88
N SER A 121 -4.05 8.57 1.89
CA SER A 121 -2.62 8.29 1.99
C SER A 121 -1.89 8.72 0.71
N CYS A 122 -1.20 9.87 0.78
CA CYS A 122 -0.12 10.23 -0.15
C CYS A 122 1.26 9.98 0.49
N TYR A 123 1.45 8.84 1.17
CA TYR A 123 2.79 8.41 1.58
C TYR A 123 3.39 7.31 0.68
N LEU A 124 2.66 6.92 -0.38
CA LEU A 124 2.92 5.69 -1.12
C LEU A 124 3.52 5.92 -2.54
N GLY A 125 3.54 7.15 -3.05
CA GLY A 125 4.05 7.47 -4.39
C GLY A 125 3.10 8.42 -5.10
N TYR A 126 3.65 9.43 -5.75
CA TYR A 126 2.84 10.37 -6.52
C TYR A 126 2.32 9.64 -7.76
N GLY A 127 0.99 9.47 -7.86
CA GLY A 127 0.38 9.30 -9.18
C GLY A 127 0.68 10.52 -10.04
N ILE A 128 0.72 10.34 -11.36
CA ILE A 128 1.06 11.38 -12.36
C ILE A 128 0.14 12.63 -12.23
N SER A 129 -1.01 12.52 -11.54
CA SER A 129 -1.97 13.60 -11.30
C SER A 129 -1.87 14.32 -9.94
N GLY A 130 -1.05 13.83 -8.99
CA GLY A 130 -0.99 14.39 -7.63
C GLY A 130 -2.21 14.12 -6.74
N THR A 131 -3.08 13.18 -7.12
CA THR A 131 -4.25 12.76 -6.33
C THR A 131 -4.00 11.41 -5.69
N CYS A 132 -4.10 11.32 -4.36
CA CYS A 132 -3.98 10.05 -3.65
C CYS A 132 -5.14 9.13 -4.03
N LYS A 133 -4.88 7.83 -4.24
CA LYS A 133 -5.89 6.81 -4.54
C LYS A 133 -5.48 5.50 -3.87
N TYR A 134 -6.47 4.71 -3.46
CA TYR A 134 -6.19 3.37 -2.91
C TYR A 134 -5.80 2.35 -3.99
N VAL A 135 -6.25 2.54 -5.23
CA VAL A 135 -5.94 1.66 -6.37
C VAL A 135 -5.37 2.53 -7.49
N CYS A 136 -4.21 2.14 -8.04
CA CYS A 136 -3.69 2.75 -9.26
C CYS A 136 -4.56 2.40 -10.47
N ASN A 137 -4.76 3.35 -11.37
CA ASN A 137 -5.34 3.04 -12.67
C ASN A 137 -4.29 2.38 -13.57
N SER A 138 -4.77 1.66 -14.59
CA SER A 138 -3.91 1.13 -15.66
C SER A 138 -3.13 2.26 -16.33
N GLY A 139 -1.80 2.22 -16.18
CA GLY A 139 -0.87 3.23 -16.71
C GLY A 139 -0.31 4.23 -15.70
N ASP A 140 -0.75 4.17 -14.44
CA ASP A 140 -0.13 4.97 -13.36
C ASP A 140 1.28 4.43 -12.99
N ASP A 141 2.25 5.33 -12.78
CA ASP A 141 3.59 4.97 -12.35
C ASP A 141 3.59 4.46 -10.89
N LYS A 142 3.93 3.19 -10.70
CA LYS A 142 4.01 2.54 -9.36
C LYS A 142 5.33 2.79 -8.62
N ASN A 143 6.14 3.74 -9.10
CA ASN A 143 7.50 3.95 -8.59
C ASN A 143 7.51 4.76 -7.28
N VAL A 144 7.77 4.07 -6.17
CA VAL A 144 7.89 4.60 -4.79
C VAL A 144 9.13 5.50 -4.58
N GLN A 145 9.98 5.67 -5.59
CA GLN A 145 11.35 6.19 -5.45
C GLN A 145 11.51 7.72 -5.35
N HIS A 146 10.45 8.52 -5.21
CA HIS A 146 10.59 10.00 -5.18
C HIS A 146 10.34 10.68 -3.82
N ALA A 147 10.29 9.93 -2.71
CA ALA A 147 10.26 10.51 -1.36
C ALA A 147 11.66 10.78 -0.75
N ARG A 148 12.72 10.90 -1.57
CA ARG A 148 14.08 11.27 -1.12
C ARG A 148 14.77 12.29 -2.02
N LEU A 149 14.15 13.43 -2.35
CA LEU A 149 14.89 14.59 -2.89
C LEU A 149 14.28 15.93 -2.45
N TRP A 150 14.11 16.13 -1.13
CA TRP A 150 14.11 17.49 -0.58
C TRP A 150 15.44 17.72 0.14
N GLY A 151 16.48 17.83 -0.66
CA GLY A 151 17.83 18.08 -0.19
C GLY A 151 18.78 18.13 -1.37
N THR A 152 19.21 19.35 -1.70
CA THR A 152 20.25 19.76 -2.66
C THR A 152 19.86 19.93 -4.14
N TYR A 153 19.73 21.21 -4.51
CA TYR A 153 20.08 21.86 -5.77
C TYR A 153 19.99 21.06 -7.09
N LEU A 154 19.10 21.48 -7.99
CA LEU A 154 19.51 22.16 -9.23
C LEU A 154 18.28 22.69 -9.99
N LEU A 155 18.33 23.99 -10.25
CA LEU A 155 17.59 24.68 -11.30
C LEU A 155 17.77 23.94 -12.62
N LEU A 156 16.68 23.64 -13.34
CA LEU A 156 16.50 24.04 -14.74
C LEU A 156 15.08 23.71 -15.23
N PRO A 157 14.54 24.55 -16.14
CA PRO A 157 13.12 24.76 -16.34
C PRO A 157 12.48 23.71 -17.23
N LYS A 158 11.19 23.50 -17.01
CA LYS A 158 10.25 22.97 -18.00
C LYS A 158 10.38 23.77 -19.30
N LEU A 159 11.06 23.24 -20.31
CA LEU A 159 10.95 23.69 -21.69
C LEU A 159 11.22 22.51 -22.63
N LEU A 160 10.30 22.36 -23.60
CA LEU A 160 10.33 21.48 -24.77
C LEU A 160 9.84 20.03 -24.56
N ARG A 161 8.51 19.87 -24.59
CA ARG A 161 7.87 18.79 -25.34
C ARG A 161 7.40 19.44 -26.65
N GLU A 162 7.73 18.76 -27.76
CA GLU A 162 7.52 19.18 -29.16
C GLU A 162 6.12 19.71 -29.47
#